data_AF-A0A0D0D5M8-F1
#
_entry.id   AF-A0A0D0D5M8-F1
#
_cell.length_a   1.000
_cell.length_b   1.000
_cell.length_c   1.000
_cell.angle_alpha   90.00
_cell.angle_beta   90.00
_cell.angle_gamma   90.00
#
_symmetry.space_group_name_H-M   'P 1'
#
loop_
_entity.id
_entity.type
_entity.pdbx_description
1 polymer ?
#
loop_
_entity_poly.entity_id
_entity_poly.type
_entity_poly.pdbx_seq_one_letter_code
_entity_poly.pdbx_strand_id
1 'polypeptide(L)'
;IHKLTFKLIHSTTKLLLAWQKILQEMKLKVTNMLRDVPTQWNSTYDMLEYALNHHEVVNSMSQNRVLGVRKFELDNREWILKDATLYFLHSTPNLTTVIPAMD
;
A
#
# COMPACT_ATOMS: atom_id res chain seq x y z
N ILE A 1 -5.49 -1.18 -1.75
CA ILE A 1 -4.39 -0.27 -1.38
C ILE A 1 -4.69 1.17 -1.82
N HIS A 2 -4.61 1.55 -3.10
CA HIS A 2 -4.89 2.94 -3.56
C HIS A 2 -6.17 3.57 -2.99
N LYS A 3 -7.31 2.86 -3.05
CA LYS A 3 -8.57 3.37 -2.48
C LYS A 3 -8.54 3.60 -0.96
N LEU A 4 -7.77 2.79 -0.23
CA LEU A 4 -7.56 2.94 1.22
C LEU A 4 -6.67 4.15 1.49
N THR A 5 -5.58 4.29 0.75
CA THR A 5 -4.65 5.43 0.84
C THR A 5 -5.35 6.74 0.51
N PHE A 6 -6.11 6.77 -0.59
CA PHE A 6 -6.96 7.90 -0.96
C PHE A 6 -7.92 8.25 0.18
N LYS A 7 -8.58 7.25 0.78
CA LYS A 7 -9.47 7.50 1.93
C LYS A 7 -8.70 7.99 3.16
N LEU A 8 -7.53 7.47 3.47
CA LEU A 8 -6.68 7.95 4.57
C LEU A 8 -6.26 9.41 4.39
N ILE A 9 -5.95 9.82 3.15
CA ILE A 9 -5.53 11.17 2.80
C ILE A 9 -6.71 12.15 2.81
N HIS A 10 -7.84 11.76 2.20
CA HIS A 10 -8.98 12.65 1.97
C HIS A 10 -10.05 12.60 3.07
N SER A 11 -10.11 11.54 3.86
CA SER A 11 -11.06 11.37 4.96
C SER A 11 -10.36 11.57 6.31
N THR A 12 -9.90 12.81 6.52
CA THR A 12 -9.69 13.55 7.80
C THR A 12 -9.23 12.83 9.08
N THR A 13 -8.43 13.58 9.86
CA THR A 13 -7.80 13.39 11.19
C THR A 13 -8.06 12.07 11.94
N LYS A 14 -9.29 11.57 12.07
CA LYS A 14 -9.60 10.33 12.79
C LYS A 14 -8.93 9.09 12.20
N LEU A 15 -8.95 8.91 10.88
CA LEU A 15 -8.29 7.76 10.25
C LEU A 15 -6.78 7.85 10.35
N LEU A 16 -6.24 9.06 10.18
CA LEU A 16 -4.81 9.32 10.29
C LEU A 16 -4.30 9.12 11.72
N LEU A 17 -5.03 9.62 12.73
CA LEU A 17 -4.70 9.40 14.14
C LEU A 17 -4.77 7.92 14.52
N ALA A 18 -5.79 7.19 14.02
CA ALA A 18 -5.88 5.75 14.24
C ALA A 18 -4.70 5.01 13.61
N TRP A 19 -4.31 5.38 12.39
CA TRP A 19 -3.14 4.84 11.71
C TRP A 19 -1.85 5.08 12.52
N GLN A 20 -1.61 6.33 12.94
CA GLN A 20 -0.44 6.69 13.74
C GLN A 20 -0.41 5.97 15.09
N LYS A 21 -1.56 5.80 15.75
CA LYS A 21 -1.69 5.07 17.00
C LYS A 21 -1.34 3.58 16.83
N ILE A 22 -1.86 2.92 15.80
CA ILE A 22 -1.55 1.51 15.51
C ILE A 22 -0.05 1.35 15.20
N LEU A 23 0.53 2.29 14.44
CA LEU A 23 1.99 2.29 14.19
C LEU A 23 2.80 2.40 15.49
N GLN A 24 2.38 3.26 16.42
CA GLN A 24 3.03 3.37 17.73
C GLN A 24 2.89 2.09 18.56
N GLU A 25 1.69 1.48 18.58
CA GLU A 25 1.43 0.22 19.29
C GLU A 25 2.29 -0.92 18.74
N MET A 26 2.47 -0.97 17.42
CA MET A 26 3.32 -1.95 16.73
C MET A 26 4.82 -1.57 16.74
N LYS A 27 5.19 -0.48 17.43
CA LYS A 27 6.58 0.06 17.49
C LYS A 27 7.22 0.33 16.12
N LEU A 28 6.39 0.59 15.12
CA LEU A 28 6.83 0.97 13.78
C LEU A 28 7.03 2.48 13.70
N LYS A 29 7.88 2.90 12.76
CA LYS A 29 8.10 4.34 12.53
C LYS A 29 6.79 4.99 12.11
N VAL A 30 6.34 5.97 12.90
CA VAL A 30 5.14 6.75 12.60
C VAL A 30 5.35 7.48 11.28
N THR A 31 4.71 6.97 10.24
CA THR A 31 4.79 7.48 8.88
C THR A 31 3.38 7.59 8.33
N ASN A 32 3.14 8.61 7.53
CA ASN A 32 1.90 8.69 6.78
C ASN A 32 2.04 7.78 5.56
N MET A 33 1.03 6.96 5.30
CA MET A 33 0.98 6.14 4.08
C MET A 33 1.25 7.04 2.87
N LEU A 34 2.17 6.60 1.99
CA LEU A 34 2.66 7.39 0.86
C LEU A 34 1.52 8.03 0.08
N ARG A 35 1.64 9.33 -0.19
CA ARG A 35 0.68 10.06 -1.02
C ARG A 35 0.68 9.45 -2.40
N ASP A 36 -0.50 9.11 -2.89
CA ASP A 36 -0.71 8.81 -4.30
C ASP A 36 -0.51 10.13 -5.06
N VAL A 37 0.71 10.34 -5.58
CA VAL A 37 1.07 11.54 -6.33
C VAL A 37 0.87 11.22 -7.81
N PRO A 38 -0.11 11.82 -8.50
CA PRO A 38 -0.45 11.49 -9.89
C PRO A 38 0.71 11.67 -10.88
N THR A 39 1.73 12.46 -10.53
CA THR A 39 2.88 12.78 -11.37
C THR A 39 4.11 11.89 -11.11
N GLN A 40 4.05 10.95 -10.17
CA GLN A 40 5.19 10.08 -9.85
C GLN A 40 5.02 8.71 -10.51
N TRP A 41 5.89 8.42 -11.50
CA TRP A 41 5.85 7.22 -12.34
C TRP A 41 5.96 5.89 -11.56
N ASN A 42 6.50 5.91 -10.35
CA ASN A 42 6.64 4.74 -9.48
C ASN A 42 5.67 4.72 -8.28
N SER A 43 4.67 5.62 -8.25
CA SER A 43 3.74 5.73 -7.11
C SER A 43 3.05 4.42 -6.75
N THR A 44 2.65 3.60 -7.74
CA THR A 44 2.06 2.28 -7.50
C THR A 44 3.07 1.29 -6.89
N TYR A 45 4.32 1.30 -7.34
CA TYR A 45 5.39 0.46 -6.78
C TYR A 45 5.66 0.85 -5.32
N ASP A 46 5.95 2.14 -5.08
CA ASP A 46 6.30 2.66 -3.75
C ASP A 46 5.15 2.43 -2.76
N MET A 47 3.89 2.59 -3.20
CA MET A 47 2.71 2.32 -2.39
C MET A 47 2.52 0.83 -2.09
N LEU A 48 2.81 -0.07 -3.03
CA LEU A 48 2.71 -1.50 -2.79
C LEU A 48 3.79 -1.96 -1.82
N GLU A 49 5.04 -1.55 -2.05
CA GLU A 49 6.18 -1.86 -1.20
C GLU A 49 5.94 -1.39 0.24
N TYR A 50 5.51 -0.15 0.41
CA TYR A 50 5.16 0.37 1.72
C TYR A 50 4.01 -0.40 2.37
N ALA A 51 2.96 -0.72 1.63
CA ALA A 51 1.79 -1.43 2.16
C ALA A 51 2.12 -2.87 2.56
N LEU A 52 3.02 -3.56 1.84
CA LEU A 52 3.50 -4.90 2.20
C LEU A 52 4.36 -4.85 3.48
N ASN A 53 5.25 -3.87 3.59
CA ASN A 53 6.04 -3.63 4.80
C ASN A 53 5.17 -3.30 6.03
N HIS A 54 3.97 -2.75 5.83
CA HIS A 54 3.02 -2.37 6.89
C HIS A 54 1.72 -3.19 6.83
N HIS A 55 1.75 -4.41 6.28
CA HIS A 55 0.53 -5.19 6.02
C HIS A 55 -0.26 -5.51 7.30
N GLU A 56 0.42 -5.76 8.42
CA GLU A 56 -0.21 -5.98 9.73
C GLU A 56 -1.01 -4.75 10.20
N VAL A 57 -0.45 -3.55 10.00
CA VAL A 57 -1.10 -2.26 10.33
C VAL A 57 -2.34 -2.09 9.46
N VAL A 58 -2.23 -2.36 8.16
CA VAL A 58 -3.34 -2.28 7.20
C VAL A 58 -4.46 -3.25 7.58
N ASN A 59 -4.13 -4.49 7.95
CA ASN A 59 -5.10 -5.49 8.37
C ASN A 59 -5.77 -5.09 9.69
N SER A 60 -5.01 -4.68 10.70
CA SER A 60 -5.54 -4.21 12.00
C SER A 60 -6.49 -3.02 11.84
N MET A 61 -6.12 -2.05 10.99
CA MET A 61 -6.97 -0.88 10.72
C MET A 61 -8.25 -1.26 9.97
N SER A 62 -8.17 -2.20 9.03
CA SER A 62 -9.32 -2.67 8.25
C SER A 62 -10.30 -3.51 9.08
N GLN A 63 -9.81 -4.27 10.07
CA GLN A 63 -10.65 -5.02 11.00
C GLN A 63 -11.41 -4.13 11.99
N ASN A 64 -10.95 -2.89 12.20
CA ASN A 64 -11.61 -1.95 13.10
C ASN A 64 -12.93 -1.41 12.50
N ARG A 65 -14.06 -1.94 12.99
CA ARG A 65 -15.40 -1.58 12.54
C ARG A 65 -15.73 -0.09 12.70
N VAL A 66 -15.12 0.60 13.68
CA VAL A 66 -15.38 2.02 13.98
C VAL A 66 -14.83 2.96 12.90
N LEU A 67 -13.82 2.50 12.14
CA LEU A 67 -13.14 3.32 11.14
C LEU A 67 -13.83 3.26 9.76
N GLY A 68 -14.80 2.36 9.57
CA GLY A 68 -15.55 2.25 8.31
C GLY A 68 -14.67 1.97 7.09
N VAL A 69 -13.49 1.38 7.29
CA VAL A 69 -12.53 1.00 6.24
C VAL A 69 -12.55 -0.51 5.94
N ARG A 70 -13.37 -1.29 6.64
CA ARG A 70 -13.50 -2.75 6.44
C ARG A 70 -13.78 -3.18 5.00
N LYS A 71 -14.45 -2.33 4.22
CA LYS A 71 -14.67 -2.56 2.77
C LYS A 71 -13.37 -2.61 1.94
N PHE A 72 -12.22 -2.29 2.54
CA PHE A 72 -10.89 -2.35 1.95
C PHE A 72 -10.00 -3.40 2.62
N GLU A 73 -10.57 -4.24 3.49
CA GLU A 73 -9.89 -5.40 4.05
C GLU A 73 -9.42 -6.30 2.90
N LEU A 74 -8.18 -6.75 2.99
CA LEU A 74 -7.57 -7.62 2.00
C LEU A 74 -7.49 -9.04 2.54
N ASP A 75 -7.94 -10.02 1.76
CA ASP A 75 -7.76 -11.44 2.10
C ASP A 75 -6.31 -11.87 1.89
N ASN A 76 -5.92 -12.99 2.50
CA ASN A 76 -4.56 -13.52 2.41
C ASN A 76 -4.13 -13.79 0.95
N ARG A 77 -5.07 -14.22 0.10
CA ARG A 77 -4.85 -14.38 -1.35
C ARG A 77 -4.55 -13.07 -2.06
N GLU A 78 -5.22 -11.99 -1.67
CA GLU A 78 -4.99 -10.67 -2.27
C GLU A 78 -3.62 -10.13 -1.85
N TRP A 79 -3.17 -10.41 -0.62
CA TRP A 79 -1.81 -10.09 -0.18
C TRP A 79 -0.74 -10.81 -1.01
N ILE A 80 -0.92 -12.12 -1.27
CA ILE A 80 -0.02 -12.88 -2.14
C ILE A 80 0.01 -12.31 -3.56
N LEU A 81 -1.14 -11.93 -4.11
CA LEU A 81 -1.21 -11.32 -5.42
C LEU A 81 -0.49 -9.96 -5.45
N LYS A 82 -0.58 -9.17 -4.38
CA LYS A 82 0.15 -7.89 -4.26
C LYS A 82 1.64 -8.11 -4.15
N ASP A 83 2.09 -9.08 -3.38
CA ASP A 83 3.50 -9.45 -3.27
C ASP A 83 4.08 -9.87 -4.64
N ALA A 84 3.37 -10.75 -5.36
CA ALA A 84 3.74 -11.13 -6.73
C ALA A 84 3.75 -9.92 -7.68
N THR A 85 2.78 -9.02 -7.57
CA THR A 85 2.75 -7.78 -8.38
C THR A 85 3.97 -6.90 -8.09
N LEU A 86 4.38 -6.76 -6.82
CA LEU A 86 5.58 -6.02 -6.45
C LEU A 86 6.83 -6.66 -7.06
N TYR A 87 6.94 -7.99 -6.99
CA TYR A 87 8.05 -8.74 -7.59
C TYR A 87 8.20 -8.43 -9.08
N PHE A 88 7.11 -8.50 -9.85
CA PHE A 88 7.14 -8.18 -11.28
C PHE A 88 7.41 -6.70 -11.59
N LEU A 89 6.99 -5.78 -10.72
CA LEU A 89 7.31 -4.35 -10.86
C LEU A 89 8.79 -4.07 -10.59
N HIS A 90 9.38 -4.73 -9.59
CA HIS A 90 10.82 -4.66 -9.31
C HIS A 90 11.66 -5.27 -10.44
N SER A 91 11.16 -6.34 -11.05
CA SER A 91 11.74 -6.98 -12.23
C SER A 91 11.44 -6.22 -13.53
N THR A 92 11.64 -4.90 -13.54
CA THR A 92 11.56 -4.12 -14.77
C THR A 92 12.54 -4.73 -15.79
N PRO A 93 12.10 -5.09 -17.00
CA PRO A 93 13.00 -5.57 -18.02
C PRO A 93 13.98 -4.45 -18.34
N ASN A 94 15.27 -4.72 -18.13
CA ASN A 94 16.37 -3.89 -18.58
C ASN A 94 16.13 -3.64 -20.08
N LEU A 95 16.41 -2.44 -20.58
CA LEU A 95 16.25 -2.11 -22.01
C LEU A 95 16.82 -3.20 -22.95
N THR A 96 17.86 -3.90 -22.50
CA THR A 96 18.51 -5.05 -23.16
C THR A 96 17.64 -6.30 -23.35
N THR A 97 16.57 -6.52 -22.57
CA THR A 97 15.67 -7.69 -22.71
C THR A 97 14.39 -7.38 -23.48
N VAL A 98 14.04 -6.10 -23.68
CA VAL A 98 12.85 -5.68 -24.43
C VAL A 98 13.11 -5.59 -25.94
N ILE A 99 14.33 -5.22 -26.34
CA ILE A 99 14.69 -5.02 -27.77
C ILE A 99 14.54 -6.29 -28.63
N PRO A 100 14.87 -7.52 -28.18
CA PRO A 100 14.78 -8.71 -29.04
C PRO A 100 13.37 -9.32 -29.18
N ALA A 101 12.37 -8.83 -28.43
CA ALA A 101 11.01 -9.38 -28.46
C ALA A 101 10.07 -8.63 -29.42
N MET A 102 10.57 -7.58 -30.08
CA MET A 102 9.81 -6.71 -30.98
C MET A 102 10.22 -6.84 -32.46
N ASP A 103 11.10 -7.79 -32.81
CA ASP A 103 11.51 -8.09 -34.18
C ASP A 103 11.05 -9.51 -34.59
#